data_AF-A0A7C2U9R5-F1
#
_entry.id   AF-A0A7C2U9R5-F1
#
_cell.length_a   1.000
_cell.length_b   1.000
_cell.length_c   1.000
_cell.angle_alpha   90.00
_cell.angle_beta   90.00
_cell.angle_gamma   90.00
#
_symmetry.space_group_name_H-M   'P 1'
#
loop_
_entity.id
_entity.type
_entity.pdbx_description
1 polymer ?
#
loop_
_entity_poly.entity_id
_entity_poly.type
_entity_poly.pdbx_seq_one_letter_code
_entity_poly.pdbx_strand_id
1 'polypeptide(L)' 'MKDQLESLVGQMVERGILFDEAVSEFEKKFIKRVLERMNGNQSRAARALGIHRNTLSRKIGQYKIDGHGRVRRHR' A
#
# COMPACT_ATOMS: atom_id res chain seq x y z
N MET A 1 14.78 5.17 12.75
CA MET A 1 13.69 4.36 12.14
C MET A 1 12.85 3.67 13.20
N LYS A 2 13.43 2.89 14.12
CA LYS A 2 12.67 2.25 15.21
C LYS A 2 11.93 3.28 16.08
N ASP A 3 12.59 4.35 16.47
CA ASP A 3 12.04 5.39 17.34
C ASP A 3 10.87 6.16 16.70
N GLN A 4 10.95 6.40 15.38
CA GLN A 4 9.88 7.07 14.63
C GLN A 4 8.65 6.19 14.46
N LEU A 5 8.85 4.87 14.28
CA LEU A 5 7.74 3.93 14.19
C LEU A 5 7.07 3.76 15.56
N GLU A 6 7.86 3.65 16.63
CA GLU A 6 7.35 3.54 18.00
C GLU A 6 6.53 4.78 18.39
N SER A 7 7.02 5.98 18.08
CA SER A 7 6.27 7.22 18.29
C SER A 7 4.95 7.27 17.50
N LEU A 8 4.97 6.82 16.24
CA LEU A 8 3.75 6.75 15.43
C LEU A 8 2.74 5.77 16.02
N VAL A 9 3.20 4.58 16.43
CA VAL A 9 2.33 3.57 17.06
C VAL A 9 1.74 4.10 18.36
N GLY A 10 2.53 4.78 19.20
CA GLY A 10 2.03 5.45 20.40
C GLY A 10 0.88 6.43 20.10
N GLN A 11 1.05 7.30 19.11
CA GLN A 11 0.00 8.23 18.68
C GLN A 11 -1.26 7.53 18.14
N MET A 12 -1.10 6.40 17.45
CA MET A 12 -2.26 5.64 16.94
C MET A 12 -3.06 5.01 18.08
N VAL A 13 -2.38 4.49 19.09
CA VAL A 13 -3.01 3.92 20.30
C VAL A 13 -3.69 5.01 21.12
N GLU A 14 -3.03 6.14 21.36
CA GLU A 14 -3.62 7.28 22.10
C GLU A 14 -4.88 7.83 21.43
N ARG A 15 -4.94 7.81 20.10
CA ARG A 15 -6.10 8.23 19.30
C ARG A 15 -7.19 7.17 19.19
N GLY A 16 -6.99 5.98 19.77
CA GLY A 16 -7.96 4.88 19.72
C GLY A 16 -8.12 4.26 18.33
N ILE A 17 -7.11 4.35 17.47
CA ILE A 17 -7.16 3.71 16.15
C ILE A 17 -7.15 2.19 16.35
N LEU A 18 -8.14 1.52 15.77
CA LEU A 18 -8.23 0.06 15.84
C LEU A 18 -7.08 -0.59 15.07
N PHE A 19 -6.63 -1.74 15.55
CA PHE A 19 -5.55 -2.49 14.92
C PHE A 19 -5.83 -2.77 13.43
N ASP A 20 -7.05 -3.20 13.10
CA ASP A 20 -7.44 -3.47 11.71
C ASP A 20 -7.39 -2.23 10.82
N GLU A 21 -7.76 -1.07 11.36
CA GLU A 21 -7.67 0.21 10.65
C GLU A 21 -6.20 0.59 10.41
N ALA A 22 -5.36 0.44 11.43
CA ALA A 22 -3.92 0.70 11.35
C ALA A 22 -3.26 -0.20 10.29
N VAL A 23 -3.57 -1.49 10.30
CA VAL A 23 -3.05 -2.47 9.32
C VAL A 23 -3.53 -2.13 7.91
N SER A 24 -4.81 -1.81 7.74
CA SER A 24 -5.41 -1.44 6.46
C SER A 24 -4.74 -0.19 5.86
N GLU A 25 -4.57 0.86 6.67
CA GLU A 25 -3.94 2.11 6.24
C GLU A 25 -2.45 1.93 5.94
N PHE A 26 -1.73 1.16 6.76
CA PHE A 26 -0.33 0.82 6.50
C PHE A 26 -0.21 0.06 5.18
N GLU A 27 -1.00 -1.01 5.00
CA GLU A 27 -0.93 -1.86 3.82
C GLU A 27 -1.25 -1.08 2.54
N LYS A 28 -2.29 -0.25 2.56
CA LYS A 28 -2.65 0.64 1.46
C LYS A 28 -1.51 1.58 1.08
N LYS A 29 -0.91 2.28 2.06
CA LYS A 29 0.18 3.23 1.82
C LYS A 29 1.44 2.53 1.31
N PHE A 30 1.77 1.38 1.89
CA PHE A 30 2.95 0.61 1.52
C PHE A 30 2.85 0.06 0.09
N ILE A 31 1.72 -0.56 -0.26
CA ILE A 31 1.46 -1.07 -1.61
C ILE A 31 1.50 0.06 -2.64
N LYS A 32 0.86 1.21 -2.34
CA LYS A 32 0.87 2.37 -3.22
C LYS A 32 2.30 2.84 -3.49
N ARG A 33 3.12 2.98 -2.45
CA ARG A 33 4.51 3.43 -2.58
C ARG A 33 5.37 2.49 -3.41
N VAL A 34 5.18 1.18 -3.25
CA VAL A 34 5.89 0.17 -4.04
C VAL A 34 5.43 0.18 -5.50
N LEU A 35 4.13 0.36 -5.76
CA LEU A 35 3.61 0.51 -7.12
C LEU A 35 4.16 1.74 -7.82
N GLU A 36 4.20 2.90 -7.15
CA GLU A 36 4.81 4.13 -7.67
C GLU A 36 6.29 3.91 -8.02
N ARG A 37 7.05 3.29 -7.12
CA ARG A 37 8.48 2.97 -7.37
C ARG A 37 8.68 2.02 -8.56
N MET A 38 7.70 1.16 -8.85
CA MET A 38 7.72 0.24 -9.98
C MET A 38 6.98 0.79 -11.21
N ASN A 39 6.67 2.09 -11.24
CA ASN A 39 5.99 2.77 -12.34
C ASN A 39 4.65 2.11 -12.73
N GLY A 40 3.89 1.64 -11.73
CA GLY A 40 2.62 0.94 -11.93
C GLY A 40 2.74 -0.52 -12.39
N ASN A 41 3.95 -1.07 -12.52
CA ASN A 41 4.13 -2.47 -12.91
C ASN A 41 3.81 -3.42 -11.74
N GLN A 42 2.60 -3.97 -11.75
CA GLN A 42 2.10 -4.88 -10.72
C GLN A 42 2.96 -6.15 -10.57
N SER A 43 3.49 -6.72 -11.66
CA SER A 43 4.32 -7.94 -11.57
C SER A 43 5.67 -7.66 -10.90
N ARG A 44 6.26 -6.48 -11.13
CA ARG A 44 7.48 -6.05 -10.42
C ARG A 44 7.17 -5.68 -8.98
N ALA A 45 6.07 -4.98 -8.73
CA ALA A 45 5.62 -4.63 -7.39
C ALA A 45 5.32 -5.87 -6.54
N ALA A 46 4.65 -6.88 -7.09
CA ALA A 46 4.37 -8.15 -6.41
C ALA A 46 5.67 -8.86 -5.98
N ARG A 47 6.67 -8.91 -6.87
CA ARG A 47 8.00 -9.45 -6.54
C ARG A 47 8.71 -8.64 -5.46
N ALA A 48 8.64 -7.31 -5.52
CA ALA A 48 9.25 -6.44 -4.51
C ALA A 48 8.56 -6.54 -3.13
N LEU A 49 7.24 -6.79 -3.12
CA LEU A 49 6.45 -7.04 -1.91
C LEU A 49 6.57 -8.48 -1.39
N GLY A 50 7.15 -9.40 -2.15
CA GLY A 50 7.22 -10.82 -1.79
C GLY A 50 5.87 -11.54 -1.79
N ILE A 51 4.88 -11.03 -2.52
CA ILE A 51 3.52 -11.61 -2.58
C ILE A 51 3.16 -12.04 -3.99
N HIS A 52 2.21 -12.96 -4.10
CA HIS A 52 1.69 -13.37 -5.39
C HIS A 52 0.96 -12.21 -6.09
N ARG A 53 1.13 -12.07 -7.41
CA ARG A 53 0.50 -11.00 -8.21
C ARG A 53 -1.02 -10.95 -8.03
N ASN A 54 -1.69 -12.09 -7.95
CA ASN A 54 -3.14 -12.15 -7.77
C ASN A 54 -3.56 -11.57 -6.41
N THR A 55 -2.78 -11.81 -5.36
CA THR A 55 -2.99 -11.21 -4.03
C THR A 55 -2.81 -9.70 -4.10
N LEU A 56 -1.76 -9.22 -4.76
CA LEU A 56 -1.56 -7.79 -4.98
C LEU A 56 -2.73 -7.16 -5.76
N SER A 57 -3.19 -7.81 -6.84
CA SER A 57 -4.31 -7.32 -7.65
C SER A 57 -5.61 -7.21 -6.85
N ARG A 58 -5.89 -8.18 -5.96
CA ARG A 58 -7.05 -8.13 -5.07
C ARG A 58 -6.93 -6.96 -4.08
N LYS A 59 -5.76 -6.79 -3.46
CA LYS A 59 -5.48 -5.69 -2.52
C LYS A 59 -5.58 -4.31 -3.18
N ILE A 60 -5.07 -4.16 -4.41
CA ILE A 60 -5.21 -2.92 -5.19
C ILE A 60 -6.68 -2.57 -5.40
N GLY A 61 -7.51 -3.56 -5.76
CA GLY A 61 -8.96 -3.38 -5.93
C GLY A 61 -9.66 -3.04 -4.61
N GLN A 62 -9.34 -3.76 -3.54
CA GLN A 62 -9.92 -3.56 -2.21
C GLN A 62 -9.64 -2.15 -1.66
N TYR A 63 -8.40 -1.67 -1.82
CA TYR A 63 -7.98 -0.37 -1.30
C TYR A 63 -8.20 0.79 -2.30
N LYS A 64 -8.79 0.52 -3.47
CA LYS A 64 -8.99 1.48 -4.57
C LYS A 64 -7.71 2.28 -4.85
N ILE A 65 -6.57 1.57 -4.93
CA ILE A 65 -5.28 2.22 -5.17
C ILE A 65 -5.22 2.61 -6.64
N ASP A 66 -5.46 3.89 -6.93
CA ASP A 66 -5.36 4.45 -8.27
C ASP A 66 -3.92 4.35 -8.76
N GLY A 67 -3.70 3.40 -9.67
CA GLY A 67 -2.48 3.35 -10.45
C GLY A 67 -2.48 4.49 -11.45
N HIS A 68 -2.10 5.70 -11.03
CA HIS A 68 -1.79 6.80 -11.92
C HIS A 68 -0.56 6.42 -12.77
N GLY A 69 -0.84 5.67 -13.83
CA GLY A 69 0.09 5.16 -14.83
C GLY A 69 -0.64 4.66 -16.08
N ARG A 70 -1.97 4.68 -16.10
CA ARG A 70 -2.74 4.70 -17.34
C ARG A 70 -3.07 6.15 -17.65
N VAL A 71 -2.16 6.83 -18.35
CA VAL A 71 -2.62 7.75 -19.39
C VAL A 71 -3.61 6.92 -20.20
N ARG A 72 -4.90 7.23 -20.07
CA ARG A 72 -5.93 6.70 -20.95
C ARG A 72 -5.49 7.14 -22.34
N ARG A 73 -4.76 6.29 -23.07
CA ARG A 73 -4.65 6.41 -24.52
C ARG A 73 -6.09 6.26 -25.01
N HIS A 74 -6.75 7.41 -25.21
CA HIS A 74 -7.87 7.50 -26.12
C HIS A 74 -7.40 6.83 -27.41
N ARG A 75 -8.06 5.75 -27.76
CA ARG A 75 -8.07 5.27 -29.14
C ARG A 75 -9.09 6.11 -29.89
#